data_AF-A0A7V6UW07-F1
#
_entry.id   AF-A0A7V6UW07-F1
#
_cell.length_a   1.000
_cell.length_b   1.000
_cell.length_c   1.000
_cell.angle_alpha   90.00
_cell.angle_beta   90.00
_cell.angle_gamma   90.00
#
_symmetry.space_group_name_H-M   'P 1'
#
loop_
_entity.id
_entity.type
_entity.pdbx_description
1 polymer ?
#
loop_
_entity_poly.entity_id
_entity_poly.type
_entity_poly.pdbx_seq_one_letter_code
_entity_poly.pdbx_strand_id
1 'polypeptide(L)'
;MTKNEFLTILANELKKNNIADAEDIINEYEQHFAFKMADGFTEEEIAAKLGNPAVLASQFESAGEAKKYGGKKAITVIGLCFVDLFAGAFFALLIAWEIIMAVFSVSNAVIAVCLFSGMSPWLLIPPMPYWCAAVFGLSLTALSVLSAVGCIYFAAFIRQLMRSYGRFHHNTIAAASGNAVLPSLAIHPRLPAKTNRRIRSAALFSLTLFVICFILGMIMSMISAGALEFWHAWGWFGYTAAN
;
A
#
# COMPACT_ATOMS: atom_id res chain seq x y z
N MET A 1 33.71 -9.03 -10.22
CA MET A 1 33.61 -9.12 -8.75
C MET A 1 32.22 -9.62 -8.43
N THR A 2 32.12 -10.54 -7.48
CA THR A 2 30.82 -11.13 -7.07
C THR A 2 30.07 -10.18 -6.13
N LYS A 3 28.76 -10.39 -5.94
CA LYS A 3 27.95 -9.59 -5.00
C LYS A 3 28.58 -9.55 -3.60
N ASN A 4 29.01 -10.70 -3.10
CA ASN A 4 29.56 -10.83 -1.75
C ASN A 4 30.89 -10.10 -1.60
N GLU A 5 31.76 -10.13 -2.62
CA GLU A 5 33.02 -9.38 -2.64
C GLU A 5 32.76 -7.87 -2.66
N PHE A 6 31.80 -7.40 -3.47
CA PHE A 6 31.45 -5.98 -3.53
C PHE A 6 30.96 -5.47 -2.18
N LEU A 7 30.03 -6.18 -1.54
CA LEU A 7 29.44 -5.79 -0.27
C LEU A 7 30.43 -5.85 0.90
N THR A 8 31.35 -6.81 0.91
CA THR A 8 32.38 -6.89 1.95
C THR A 8 33.41 -5.77 1.84
N ILE A 9 33.83 -5.41 0.62
CA ILE A 9 34.74 -4.27 0.40
C ILE A 9 34.04 -2.96 0.77
N LEU A 10 32.78 -2.77 0.35
CA LEU A 10 31.99 -1.61 0.71
C LEU A 10 31.79 -1.50 2.23
N ALA A 11 31.45 -2.61 2.89
CA ALA A 11 31.27 -2.63 4.35
C ALA A 11 32.55 -2.27 5.11
N ASN A 12 33.70 -2.77 4.65
CA ASN A 12 34.99 -2.48 5.26
C ASN A 12 35.39 -1.01 5.08
N GLU A 13 35.18 -0.43 3.89
CA GLU A 13 35.47 0.99 3.65
C GLU A 13 34.47 1.92 4.37
N LEU A 14 33.18 1.58 4.43
CA LEU A 14 32.18 2.34 5.20
C LEU A 14 32.46 2.33 6.71
N LYS A 15 32.90 1.19 7.26
CA LYS A 15 33.32 1.08 8.67
C LYS A 15 34.61 1.82 8.94
N LYS A 16 35.59 1.75 8.03
CA LYS A 16 36.85 2.49 8.14
C LYS A 16 36.64 4.01 8.12
N ASN A 17 35.63 4.47 7.39
CA ASN A 17 35.27 5.89 7.26
C ASN A 17 34.25 6.37 8.32
N ASN A 18 33.91 5.56 9.34
CA ASN A 18 33.00 5.93 10.45
C ASN A 18 31.62 6.46 10.01
N ILE A 19 31.04 5.89 8.95
CA ILE A 19 29.72 6.32 8.47
C ILE A 19 28.63 5.72 9.37
N ALA A 20 27.84 6.57 10.02
CA ALA A 20 26.82 6.17 11.00
C ALA A 20 25.74 5.23 10.41
N ASP A 21 25.46 5.34 9.11
CA ASP A 21 24.42 4.59 8.41
C ASP A 21 24.98 3.38 7.61
N ALA A 22 26.16 2.87 7.96
CA ALA A 22 26.86 1.84 7.18
C ALA A 22 26.04 0.55 6.97
N GLU A 23 25.34 0.06 8.01
CA GLU A 23 24.53 -1.16 7.90
C GLU A 23 23.32 -0.99 6.97
N ASP A 24 22.65 0.17 7.03
CA ASP A 24 21.52 0.48 6.16
C ASP A 24 21.98 0.60 4.70
N ILE A 25 23.12 1.25 4.46
CA ILE A 25 23.72 1.37 3.12
C ILE A 25 24.06 -0.01 2.55
N ILE A 26 24.70 -0.89 3.33
CA ILE A 26 25.07 -2.25 2.88
C ILE A 26 23.81 -3.04 2.49
N ASN A 27 22.78 -2.99 3.33
CA ASN A 27 21.52 -3.69 3.10
C ASN A 27 20.81 -3.15 1.84
N GLU A 28 20.90 -1.85 1.56
CA GLU A 28 20.38 -1.24 0.34
C GLU A 28 21.12 -1.71 -0.93
N TYR A 29 22.45 -1.80 -0.91
CA TYR A 29 23.21 -2.34 -2.05
C TYR A 29 22.92 -3.83 -2.26
N GLU A 30 22.74 -4.57 -1.18
CA GLU A 30 22.34 -5.98 -1.26
C GLU A 30 21.01 -6.14 -2.01
N GLN A 31 20.05 -5.27 -1.71
CA GLN A 31 18.74 -5.25 -2.35
C GLN A 31 18.81 -4.79 -3.81
N HIS A 32 19.72 -3.88 -4.16
CA HIS A 32 19.95 -3.48 -5.55
C HIS A 32 20.47 -4.64 -6.41
N PHE A 33 21.42 -5.42 -5.89
CA PHE A 33 21.90 -6.64 -6.55
C PHE A 33 20.77 -7.66 -6.76
N ALA A 34 19.96 -7.91 -5.73
CA ALA A 34 18.83 -8.84 -5.82
C ALA A 34 17.80 -8.40 -6.88
N PHE A 35 17.54 -7.10 -7.01
CA PHE A 35 16.63 -6.56 -8.02
C PHE A 35 17.17 -6.70 -9.44
N LYS A 36 18.44 -6.37 -9.66
CA LYS A 36 19.05 -6.47 -10.99
C LYS A 36 19.27 -7.92 -11.44
N MET A 37 19.53 -8.83 -10.51
CA MET A 37 19.53 -10.26 -10.81
C MET A 37 18.16 -10.77 -11.23
N ALA A 38 17.08 -10.27 -10.61
CA ALA A 38 15.71 -10.62 -11.00
C ALA A 38 15.34 -10.08 -12.40
N ASP A 39 15.93 -8.96 -12.81
CA ASP A 39 15.84 -8.42 -14.18
C ASP A 39 16.70 -9.21 -15.20
N GLY A 40 17.44 -10.24 -14.77
CA GLY A 40 18.24 -11.11 -15.63
C GLY A 40 19.71 -10.68 -15.83
N PHE A 41 20.19 -9.66 -15.11
CA PHE A 41 21.60 -9.23 -15.15
C PHE A 41 22.48 -10.15 -14.29
N THR A 42 23.71 -10.41 -14.72
CA THR A 42 24.68 -11.18 -13.92
C THR A 42 25.30 -10.31 -12.83
N GLU A 43 25.78 -10.95 -11.76
CA GLU A 43 26.39 -10.23 -10.63
C GLU A 43 27.60 -9.38 -11.07
N GLU A 44 28.38 -9.87 -12.04
CA GLU A 44 29.56 -9.15 -12.52
C GLU A 44 29.20 -7.88 -13.30
N GLU A 45 28.11 -7.90 -14.07
CA GLU A 45 27.62 -6.74 -14.81
C GLU A 45 27.07 -5.65 -13.88
N ILE A 46 26.38 -6.07 -12.81
CA ILE A 46 25.84 -5.16 -11.80
C ILE A 46 26.98 -4.48 -11.07
N ALA A 47 28.01 -5.23 -10.67
CA ALA A 47 29.17 -4.66 -9.99
C ALA A 47 29.99 -3.75 -10.91
N ALA A 48 30.15 -4.10 -12.19
CA ALA A 48 30.81 -3.25 -13.18
C ALA A 48 30.06 -1.92 -13.39
N LYS A 49 28.72 -1.94 -13.38
CA LYS A 49 27.88 -0.73 -13.46
C LYS A 49 27.93 0.13 -12.19
N LEU A 50 28.05 -0.51 -11.01
CA LEU A 50 28.17 0.20 -9.74
C LEU A 50 29.56 0.81 -9.54
N GLY A 51 30.59 0.27 -10.21
CA GLY A 51 31.95 0.81 -10.19
C GLY A 51 32.77 0.31 -9.00
N ASN A 52 33.78 1.08 -8.60
CA ASN A 52 34.68 0.68 -7.52
C ASN A 52 34.07 1.00 -6.13
N PRO A 53 33.82 -0.02 -5.28
CA PRO A 53 33.19 0.18 -3.97
C PRO A 53 33.99 1.10 -3.02
N ALA A 54 35.32 1.18 -3.15
CA ALA A 54 36.13 2.10 -2.35
C ALA A 54 35.94 3.57 -2.75
N VAL A 55 35.75 3.85 -4.05
CA VAL A 55 35.42 5.20 -4.56
C VAL A 55 33.99 5.57 -4.20
N LEU A 56 33.09 4.58 -4.17
CA LEU A 56 31.71 4.76 -3.73
C LEU A 56 31.65 5.15 -2.24
N ALA A 57 32.41 4.44 -1.40
CA ALA A 57 32.51 4.74 0.04
C ALA A 57 33.10 6.14 0.31
N SER A 58 34.11 6.58 -0.47
CA SER A 58 34.68 7.92 -0.31
C SER A 58 33.76 9.05 -0.78
N GLN A 59 32.79 8.79 -1.67
CA GLN A 59 31.75 9.77 -2.01
C GLN A 59 30.82 10.09 -0.83
N PHE A 60 30.66 9.16 0.12
CA PHE A 60 29.94 9.41 1.36
C PHE A 60 30.77 10.21 2.38
N GLU A 61 32.10 10.10 2.33
CA GLU A 61 33.05 10.89 3.13
C GLU A 61 33.19 12.34 2.62
N SER A 62 33.18 12.51 1.30
CA SER A 62 33.36 13.79 0.59
C SER A 62 32.22 14.80 0.81
N ALA A 63 31.11 14.39 1.45
CA ALA A 63 30.00 15.28 1.79
C ALA A 63 30.40 16.42 2.76
N GLY A 64 31.61 16.37 3.34
CA GLY A 64 32.18 17.41 4.19
C GLY A 64 32.84 18.60 3.45
N GLU A 65 33.30 18.45 2.20
CA GLU A 65 33.99 19.54 1.46
C GLU A 65 33.06 20.23 0.46
N ALA A 66 32.23 21.14 0.99
CA ALA A 66 31.26 21.90 0.22
C ALA A 66 31.91 22.86 -0.80
N LYS A 67 31.90 22.51 -2.09
CA LYS A 67 32.02 23.50 -3.18
C LYS A 67 30.76 24.38 -3.22
N LYS A 68 30.92 25.70 -3.20
CA LYS A 68 29.83 26.71 -3.21
C LYS A 68 28.94 26.61 -4.47
N TYR A 69 27.85 25.85 -4.41
CA TYR A 69 26.77 25.80 -5.43
C TYR A 69 25.49 26.55 -4.98
N GLY A 70 25.63 27.69 -4.30
CA GLY A 70 24.53 28.39 -3.61
C GLY A 70 23.32 28.77 -4.49
N GLY A 71 23.54 29.15 -5.76
CA GLY A 71 22.45 29.58 -6.65
C GLY A 71 21.53 28.44 -7.14
N LYS A 72 22.09 27.28 -7.47
CA LYS A 72 21.30 26.11 -7.91
C LYS A 72 20.50 25.50 -6.77
N LYS A 73 21.09 25.47 -5.57
CA LYS A 73 20.44 24.95 -4.35
C LYS A 73 19.18 25.73 -3.98
N ALA A 74 19.23 27.07 -4.03
CA ALA A 74 18.07 27.91 -3.68
C ALA A 74 16.89 27.70 -4.65
N ILE A 75 17.14 27.64 -5.96
CA ILE A 75 16.09 27.39 -6.96
C ILE A 75 15.46 26.00 -6.77
N THR A 76 16.28 24.97 -6.53
CA THR A 76 15.78 23.62 -6.27
C THR A 76 14.93 23.57 -5.01
N VAL A 77 15.34 24.23 -3.92
CA VAL A 77 14.58 24.26 -2.66
C VAL A 77 13.24 24.97 -2.84
N ILE A 78 13.19 26.07 -3.59
CA ILE A 78 11.92 26.78 -3.88
C ILE A 78 10.98 25.90 -4.71
N GLY A 79 11.50 25.26 -5.76
CA GLY A 79 10.73 24.33 -6.58
C GLY A 79 10.24 23.12 -5.79
N LEU A 80 11.08 22.58 -4.91
CA LEU A 80 10.75 21.44 -4.06
C LEU A 80 9.67 21.80 -3.04
N CYS A 81 9.74 22.99 -2.43
CA CYS A 81 8.69 23.50 -1.55
C CYS A 81 7.32 23.60 -2.24
N PHE A 82 7.30 24.03 -3.50
CA PHE A 82 6.07 24.03 -4.30
C PHE A 82 5.55 22.61 -4.53
N VAL A 83 6.42 21.67 -4.92
CA VAL A 83 6.05 20.25 -5.10
C VAL A 83 5.57 19.63 -3.79
N ASP A 84 6.18 19.96 -2.65
CA ASP A 84 5.82 19.45 -1.33
C ASP A 84 4.39 19.83 -0.93
N LEU A 85 3.91 21.01 -1.35
CA LEU A 85 2.52 21.41 -1.11
C LEU A 85 1.53 20.47 -1.83
N PHE A 86 1.77 20.17 -3.10
CA PHE A 86 0.92 19.24 -3.87
C PHE A 86 1.07 17.81 -3.39
N ALA A 87 2.29 17.38 -3.08
CA ALA A 87 2.55 16.05 -2.53
C ALA A 87 1.85 15.87 -1.18
N GLY A 88 1.94 16.86 -0.28
CA GLY A 88 1.25 16.87 1.01
C GLY A 88 -0.26 16.76 0.86
N ALA A 89 -0.87 17.58 -0.01
CA ALA A 89 -2.31 17.51 -0.28
C ALA A 89 -2.73 16.15 -0.86
N PHE A 90 -1.92 15.59 -1.76
CA PHE A 90 -2.13 14.28 -2.34
C PHE A 90 -2.07 13.15 -1.30
N PHE A 91 -1.05 13.15 -0.42
CA PHE A 91 -0.95 12.17 0.67
C PHE A 91 -2.09 12.30 1.67
N ALA A 92 -2.52 13.52 1.99
CA ALA A 92 -3.68 13.75 2.85
C ALA A 92 -4.96 13.14 2.25
N LEU A 93 -5.17 13.28 0.95
CA LEU A 93 -6.30 12.66 0.24
C LEU A 93 -6.23 11.12 0.30
N LEU A 94 -5.05 10.54 0.06
CA LEU A 94 -4.88 9.08 0.14
C LEU A 94 -5.18 8.55 1.54
N ILE A 95 -4.72 9.22 2.60
CA ILE A 95 -4.99 8.83 3.99
C ILE A 95 -6.48 9.00 4.32
N ALA A 96 -7.11 10.10 3.88
CA ALA A 96 -8.54 10.30 4.07
C ALA A 96 -9.35 9.19 3.40
N TRP A 97 -8.98 8.80 2.18
CA TRP A 97 -9.59 7.68 1.47
C TRP A 97 -9.39 6.35 2.22
N GLU A 98 -8.19 6.09 2.75
CA GLU A 98 -7.91 4.90 3.56
C GLU A 98 -8.82 4.83 4.79
N ILE A 99 -9.00 5.95 5.50
CA ILE A 99 -9.90 6.03 6.66
C ILE A 99 -11.35 5.73 6.25
N ILE A 100 -11.83 6.29 5.14
CA ILE A 100 -13.18 6.03 4.62
C ILE A 100 -13.36 4.54 4.33
N MET A 101 -12.38 3.90 3.69
CA MET A 101 -12.43 2.48 3.38
C MET A 101 -12.39 1.60 4.64
N ALA A 102 -11.64 2.00 5.67
CA ALA A 102 -11.62 1.31 6.95
C ALA A 102 -12.98 1.41 7.66
N VAL A 103 -13.59 2.60 7.68
CA VAL A 103 -14.94 2.79 8.23
C VAL A 103 -15.97 1.99 7.44
N PHE A 104 -15.91 1.99 6.11
CA PHE A 104 -16.76 1.16 5.25
C PHE A 104 -16.65 -0.33 5.60
N SER A 105 -15.44 -0.84 5.80
CA SER A 105 -15.21 -2.23 6.20
C SER A 105 -15.90 -2.56 7.54
N VAL A 106 -15.75 -1.69 8.54
CA VAL A 106 -16.38 -1.85 9.86
C VAL A 106 -17.90 -1.77 9.75
N SER A 107 -18.43 -0.80 9.01
CA SER A 107 -19.88 -0.66 8.79
C SER A 107 -20.49 -1.92 8.18
N ASN A 108 -19.83 -2.55 7.20
CA ASN A 108 -20.30 -3.81 6.63
C ASN A 108 -20.32 -4.94 7.67
N ALA A 109 -19.32 -5.02 8.56
CA ALA A 109 -19.33 -6.00 9.65
C ALA A 109 -20.46 -5.75 10.64
N VAL A 110 -20.73 -4.49 10.99
CA VAL A 110 -21.84 -4.12 11.88
C VAL A 110 -23.19 -4.51 11.26
N ILE A 111 -23.41 -4.18 9.98
CA ILE A 111 -24.65 -4.56 9.28
C ILE A 111 -24.78 -6.08 9.22
N ALA A 112 -23.70 -6.82 8.96
CA ALA A 112 -23.73 -8.28 8.96
C ALA A 112 -24.16 -8.85 10.32
N VAL A 113 -23.62 -8.35 11.42
CA VAL A 113 -24.02 -8.75 12.79
C VAL A 113 -25.50 -8.46 13.03
N CYS A 114 -25.97 -7.27 12.64
CA CYS A 114 -27.39 -6.90 12.76
C CYS A 114 -28.31 -7.83 11.96
N LEU A 115 -27.91 -8.24 10.76
CA LEU A 115 -28.67 -9.19 9.94
C LEU A 115 -28.71 -10.59 10.55
N PHE A 116 -27.62 -11.05 11.17
CA PHE A 116 -27.59 -12.34 11.86
C PHE A 116 -28.40 -12.35 13.16
N SER A 117 -28.42 -11.24 13.90
CA SER A 117 -29.14 -11.14 15.17
C SER A 117 -30.60 -10.71 15.02
N GLY A 118 -31.01 -10.25 13.83
CA GLY A 118 -32.32 -9.65 13.60
C GLY A 118 -32.51 -8.30 14.31
N MET A 119 -31.42 -7.66 14.75
CA MET A 119 -31.46 -6.36 15.44
C MET A 119 -31.44 -5.23 14.41
N SER A 120 -32.42 -4.33 14.46
CA SER A 120 -32.47 -3.13 13.62
C SER A 120 -32.34 -1.85 14.46
N PRO A 121 -31.11 -1.37 14.74
CA PRO A 121 -30.95 -0.11 15.45
C PRO A 121 -31.61 1.02 14.64
N TRP A 122 -32.48 1.80 15.29
CA TRP A 122 -33.26 2.89 14.66
C TRP A 122 -34.06 2.51 13.40
N LEU A 123 -34.49 1.25 13.28
CA LEU A 123 -35.21 0.76 12.09
C LEU A 123 -34.45 0.97 10.76
N LEU A 124 -33.12 1.12 10.81
CA LEU A 124 -32.29 1.43 9.63
C LEU A 124 -32.27 0.28 8.61
N ILE A 125 -32.48 -0.96 9.09
CA ILE A 125 -32.47 -2.17 8.27
C ILE A 125 -33.92 -2.51 7.93
N PRO A 126 -34.30 -2.53 6.64
CA PRO A 126 -35.63 -2.90 6.22
C PRO A 126 -35.99 -4.34 6.65
N PRO A 127 -37.25 -4.59 7.00
CA PRO A 127 -37.68 -5.94 7.38
C PRO A 127 -37.53 -6.89 6.20
N MET A 128 -36.99 -8.08 6.46
CA MET A 128 -36.87 -9.15 5.48
C MET A 128 -36.90 -10.52 6.17
N PRO A 129 -37.28 -11.60 5.48
CA PRO A 129 -37.22 -12.96 6.02
C PRO A 129 -35.81 -13.33 6.50
N TYR A 130 -35.73 -13.99 7.66
CA TYR A 130 -34.46 -14.28 8.33
C TYR A 130 -33.44 -15.00 7.44
N TRP A 131 -33.87 -16.00 6.66
CA TRP A 131 -32.95 -16.73 5.77
C TRP A 131 -32.37 -15.87 4.65
N CYS A 132 -33.12 -14.88 4.16
CA CYS A 132 -32.60 -13.90 3.20
C CYS A 132 -31.61 -12.95 3.89
N ALA A 133 -31.96 -12.45 5.07
CA ALA A 133 -31.07 -11.63 5.90
C ALA A 133 -29.74 -12.34 6.22
N ALA A 134 -29.78 -13.62 6.60
CA ALA A 134 -28.59 -14.39 6.94
C ALA A 134 -27.62 -14.53 5.75
N VAL A 135 -28.14 -14.74 4.54
CA VAL A 135 -27.32 -14.83 3.32
C VAL A 135 -26.71 -13.48 2.94
N PHE A 136 -27.46 -12.38 3.07
CA PHE A 136 -26.90 -11.04 2.92
C PHE A 136 -25.88 -10.71 4.02
N GLY A 137 -26.11 -11.15 5.26
CA GLY A 137 -25.16 -11.01 6.36
C GLY A 137 -23.82 -11.70 6.06
N LEU A 138 -23.87 -12.90 5.48
CA LEU A 138 -22.66 -13.61 5.04
C LEU A 138 -21.95 -12.87 3.90
N SER A 139 -22.71 -12.33 2.94
CA SER A 139 -22.18 -11.50 1.87
C SER A 139 -21.48 -10.25 2.42
N LEU A 140 -22.11 -9.49 3.31
CA LEU A 140 -21.52 -8.29 3.91
C LEU A 140 -20.34 -8.59 4.83
N THR A 141 -20.32 -9.75 5.50
CA THR A 141 -19.14 -10.24 6.23
C THR A 141 -17.97 -10.44 5.27
N ALA A 142 -18.21 -11.11 4.13
CA ALA A 142 -17.19 -11.31 3.11
C ALA A 142 -16.70 -9.97 2.52
N LEU A 143 -17.61 -9.01 2.29
CA LEU A 143 -17.27 -7.67 1.80
C LEU A 143 -16.44 -6.88 2.83
N SER A 144 -16.76 -7.01 4.13
CA SER A 144 -15.97 -6.43 5.21
C SER A 144 -14.54 -6.97 5.23
N VAL A 145 -14.38 -8.29 5.12
CA VAL A 145 -13.05 -8.93 5.02
C VAL A 145 -12.30 -8.46 3.77
N LEU A 146 -12.96 -8.42 2.61
CA LEU A 146 -12.36 -7.97 1.35
C LEU A 146 -11.85 -6.53 1.45
N SER A 147 -12.68 -5.62 1.97
CA SER A 147 -12.33 -4.22 2.17
C SER A 147 -11.23 -4.04 3.21
N ALA A 148 -11.23 -4.80 4.31
CA ALA A 148 -10.18 -4.77 5.32
C ALA A 148 -8.81 -5.21 4.75
N VAL A 149 -8.79 -6.29 3.98
CA VAL A 149 -7.58 -6.77 3.30
C VAL A 149 -7.07 -5.73 2.29
N GLY A 150 -7.98 -5.10 1.56
CA GLY A 150 -7.69 -3.96 0.69
C GLY A 150 -7.04 -2.80 1.45
N CYS A 151 -7.58 -2.42 2.61
CA CYS A 151 -7.03 -1.36 3.47
C CYS A 151 -5.62 -1.69 3.93
N ILE A 152 -5.35 -2.93 4.38
CA ILE A 152 -4.01 -3.35 4.83
C ILE A 152 -2.99 -3.20 3.70
N TYR A 153 -3.35 -3.61 2.48
CA TYR A 153 -2.47 -3.47 1.33
C TYR A 153 -2.28 -2.00 0.94
N PHE A 154 -3.35 -1.21 0.95
CA PHE A 154 -3.31 0.22 0.62
C PHE A 154 -2.49 1.03 1.63
N ALA A 155 -2.58 0.72 2.92
CA ALA A 155 -1.72 1.27 3.98
C ALA A 155 -0.23 0.99 3.71
N ALA A 156 0.08 -0.23 3.28
CA ALA A 156 1.44 -0.61 2.91
C ALA A 156 1.92 0.16 1.66
N PHE A 157 1.04 0.34 0.68
CA PHE A 157 1.30 1.15 -0.51
C PHE A 157 1.57 2.61 -0.17
N ILE A 158 0.71 3.25 0.64
CA ILE A 158 0.88 4.65 1.08
C ILE A 158 2.20 4.83 1.83
N ARG A 159 2.54 3.91 2.75
CA ARG A 159 3.84 3.94 3.45
C ARG A 159 5.03 3.83 2.51
N GLN A 160 4.96 2.94 1.52
CA GLN A 160 6.04 2.79 0.53
C GLN A 160 6.16 4.03 -0.35
N LEU A 161 5.03 4.62 -0.75
CA LEU A 161 4.98 5.82 -1.56
C LEU A 161 5.56 7.03 -0.82
N MET A 162 5.23 7.21 0.47
CA MET A 162 5.84 8.24 1.32
C MET A 162 7.37 8.06 1.43
N ARG A 163 7.85 6.82 1.60
CA ARG A 163 9.31 6.53 1.63
C ARG A 163 9.98 6.86 0.30
N SER A 164 9.37 6.48 -0.82
CA SER A 164 9.87 6.79 -2.17
C SER A 164 9.89 8.31 -2.41
N TYR A 165 8.86 9.03 -1.97
CA TYR A 165 8.82 10.49 -2.03
C TYR A 165 9.89 11.16 -1.16
N GLY A 166 10.06 10.72 0.09
CA GLY A 166 11.11 11.23 0.96
C GLY A 166 12.51 11.00 0.38
N ARG A 167 12.73 9.85 -0.28
CA ARG A 167 13.97 9.55 -1.01
C ARG A 167 14.18 10.50 -2.19
N PHE A 168 13.14 10.76 -2.99
CA PHE A 168 13.18 11.74 -4.07
C PHE A 168 13.51 13.14 -3.55
N HIS A 169 12.86 13.56 -2.47
CA HIS A 169 13.10 14.85 -1.82
C HIS A 169 14.56 14.97 -1.34
N HIS A 170 15.09 13.96 -0.64
CA HIS A 170 16.50 13.97 -0.23
C HIS A 170 17.45 13.98 -1.44
N ASN A 171 17.20 13.16 -2.44
CA ASN A 171 18.06 13.02 -3.61
C ASN A 171 18.11 14.29 -4.46
N THR A 172 17.00 15.01 -4.58
CA THR A 172 16.94 16.30 -5.28
C THR A 172 17.76 17.36 -4.54
N ILE A 173 17.70 17.39 -3.21
CA ILE A 173 18.54 18.28 -2.39
C ILE A 173 20.02 17.90 -2.49
N ALA A 174 20.34 16.61 -2.34
CA ALA A 174 21.72 16.10 -2.41
C ALA A 174 22.37 16.38 -3.77
N ALA A 175 21.65 16.13 -4.86
CA ALA A 175 22.10 16.46 -6.21
C ALA A 175 22.35 17.97 -6.39
N ALA A 176 21.48 18.82 -5.82
CA ALA A 176 21.64 20.27 -5.87
C ALA A 176 22.79 20.79 -4.98
N SER A 177 23.17 20.06 -3.93
CA SER A 177 24.31 20.37 -3.06
C SER A 177 25.62 19.72 -3.50
N GLY A 178 25.61 18.90 -4.56
CA GLY A 178 26.79 18.17 -5.04
C GLY A 178 27.18 16.96 -4.18
N ASN A 179 26.26 16.48 -3.33
CA ASN A 179 26.46 15.31 -2.48
C ASN A 179 26.08 14.02 -3.24
N ALA A 180 26.55 12.88 -2.73
CA ALA A 180 26.18 11.57 -3.24
C ALA A 180 24.67 11.36 -3.20
N VAL A 181 24.12 10.78 -4.28
CA VAL A 181 22.69 10.49 -4.43
C VAL A 181 22.45 9.02 -4.16
N LEU A 182 21.46 8.72 -3.31
CA LEU A 182 21.08 7.35 -2.99
C LEU A 182 20.17 6.75 -4.08
N PRO A 183 20.13 5.42 -4.25
CA PRO A 183 19.31 4.78 -5.29
C PRO A 183 17.81 5.07 -5.10
N SER A 184 17.05 5.12 -6.20
CA SER A 184 15.61 5.37 -6.15
C SER A 184 14.85 4.16 -5.61
N LEU A 185 13.89 4.43 -4.72
CA LEU A 185 13.02 3.41 -4.14
C LEU A 185 11.80 3.16 -5.04
N ALA A 186 11.46 1.89 -5.23
CA ALA A 186 10.27 1.50 -5.97
C ALA A 186 8.97 1.97 -5.29
N ILE A 187 7.97 2.31 -6.09
CA ILE A 187 6.67 2.78 -5.62
C ILE A 187 5.79 1.62 -5.10
N HIS A 188 5.99 0.40 -5.61
CA HIS A 188 5.18 -0.76 -5.22
C HIS A 188 5.59 -1.28 -3.83
N PRO A 189 4.62 -1.63 -2.95
CA PRO A 189 4.93 -2.16 -1.63
C PRO A 189 5.61 -3.52 -1.75
N ARG A 190 6.81 -3.64 -1.18
CA ARG A 190 7.56 -4.89 -1.11
C ARG A 190 7.23 -5.64 0.17
N LEU A 191 6.12 -6.37 0.14
CA LEU A 191 5.70 -7.24 1.23
C LEU A 191 6.45 -8.58 1.18
N PRO A 192 6.71 -9.23 2.32
CA PRO A 192 7.24 -10.60 2.34
C PRO A 192 6.36 -11.53 1.51
N ALA A 193 6.97 -12.45 0.74
CA ALA A 193 6.24 -13.33 -0.19
C ALA A 193 5.10 -14.10 0.48
N LYS A 194 5.32 -14.57 1.73
CA LYS A 194 4.29 -15.24 2.54
C LYS A 194 3.09 -14.34 2.83
N THR A 195 3.34 -13.08 3.20
CA THR A 195 2.29 -12.09 3.50
C THR A 195 1.51 -11.74 2.24
N ASN A 196 2.20 -11.51 1.13
CA ASN A 196 1.56 -11.18 -0.15
C ASN A 196 0.64 -12.31 -0.64
N ARG A 197 1.09 -13.56 -0.53
CA ARG A 197 0.27 -14.75 -0.84
C ARG A 197 -0.99 -14.80 0.03
N ARG A 198 -0.86 -14.57 1.35
CA ARG A 198 -2.01 -14.57 2.28
C ARG A 198 -3.03 -13.48 1.96
N ILE A 199 -2.57 -12.24 1.74
CA ILE A 199 -3.41 -11.11 1.35
C ILE A 199 -4.17 -11.44 0.06
N ARG A 200 -3.47 -11.92 -0.96
CA ARG A 200 -4.08 -12.30 -2.24
C ARG A 200 -5.11 -13.42 -2.09
N SER A 201 -4.77 -14.50 -1.38
CA SER A 201 -5.70 -15.61 -1.16
C SER A 201 -6.94 -15.17 -0.38
N ALA A 202 -6.76 -14.36 0.68
CA ALA A 202 -7.87 -13.82 1.46
C ALA A 202 -8.77 -12.92 0.61
N ALA A 203 -8.20 -12.04 -0.21
CA ALA A 203 -8.95 -11.17 -1.12
C ALA A 203 -9.75 -11.97 -2.16
N LEU A 204 -9.13 -12.97 -2.81
CA LEU A 204 -9.81 -13.79 -3.81
C LEU A 204 -10.92 -14.67 -3.21
N PHE A 205 -10.67 -15.24 -2.03
CA PHE A 205 -11.67 -16.04 -1.32
C PHE A 205 -12.86 -15.18 -0.87
N SER A 206 -12.59 -14.04 -0.21
CA SER A 206 -13.64 -13.12 0.23
C SER A 206 -14.42 -12.52 -0.92
N LEU A 207 -13.78 -12.17 -2.04
CA LEU A 207 -14.45 -11.72 -3.26
C LEU A 207 -15.39 -12.78 -3.82
N THR A 208 -14.89 -14.02 -3.97
CA THR A 208 -15.71 -15.13 -4.49
C THR A 208 -16.90 -15.40 -3.58
N LEU A 209 -16.68 -15.46 -2.27
CA LEU A 209 -17.73 -15.66 -1.28
C LEU A 209 -18.77 -14.53 -1.32
N PHE A 210 -18.32 -13.27 -1.38
CA PHE A 210 -19.20 -12.10 -1.47
C PHE A 210 -20.13 -12.21 -2.68
N VAL A 211 -19.57 -12.46 -3.88
CA VAL A 211 -20.34 -12.54 -5.12
C VAL A 211 -21.35 -13.68 -5.08
N ILE A 212 -20.93 -14.88 -4.66
CA ILE A 212 -21.82 -16.04 -4.59
C ILE A 212 -22.96 -15.79 -3.61
N CYS A 213 -22.65 -15.33 -2.39
CA CYS A 213 -23.67 -15.07 -1.37
C CYS A 213 -24.59 -13.91 -1.75
N PHE A 214 -24.07 -12.87 -2.40
CA PHE A 214 -24.89 -11.75 -2.85
C PHE A 214 -25.92 -12.20 -3.89
N ILE A 215 -25.47 -12.94 -4.92
CA ILE A 215 -26.35 -13.48 -5.96
C ILE A 215 -27.38 -14.44 -5.35
N LEU A 216 -26.94 -15.33 -4.46
CA LEU A 216 -27.84 -16.26 -3.77
C LEU A 216 -28.89 -15.51 -2.93
N GLY A 217 -28.47 -14.46 -2.20
CA GLY A 217 -29.38 -13.62 -1.41
C GLY A 217 -30.44 -12.94 -2.28
N MET A 218 -30.05 -12.43 -3.45
CA MET A 218 -30.99 -11.85 -4.42
C MET A 218 -32.00 -12.91 -4.92
N ILE A 219 -31.53 -14.09 -5.33
CA ILE A 219 -32.39 -15.17 -5.81
C ILE A 219 -33.36 -15.64 -4.71
N MET A 220 -32.86 -15.86 -3.50
CA MET A 220 -33.69 -16.27 -2.36
C MET A 220 -34.74 -15.21 -2.01
N SER A 221 -34.38 -13.93 -2.09
CA SER A 221 -35.31 -12.82 -1.84
C SER A 221 -36.42 -12.77 -2.88
N MET A 222 -36.08 -12.94 -4.17
CA MET A 222 -37.07 -13.01 -5.26
C MET A 222 -38.03 -14.18 -5.08
N ILE A 223 -37.52 -15.37 -4.77
CA ILE A 223 -38.34 -16.57 -4.53
C ILE A 223 -39.23 -16.38 -3.30
N SER A 224 -38.68 -15.84 -2.20
CA SER A 224 -39.41 -15.65 -0.96
C SER A 224 -40.49 -14.57 -1.06
N ALA A 225 -40.29 -13.56 -1.91
CA ALA A 225 -41.28 -12.51 -2.15
C ALA A 225 -42.29 -12.85 -3.26
N GLY A 226 -41.99 -13.86 -4.09
CA GLY A 226 -42.79 -14.18 -5.29
C GLY A 226 -42.71 -13.09 -6.37
N ALA A 227 -41.75 -12.17 -6.28
CA ALA A 227 -41.61 -11.02 -7.18
C ALA A 227 -40.13 -10.70 -7.44
N LEU A 228 -39.80 -10.23 -8.65
CA LEU A 228 -38.45 -9.76 -8.98
C LEU A 228 -38.06 -8.54 -8.15
N GLU A 229 -39.03 -7.65 -7.89
CA GLU A 229 -38.87 -6.44 -7.09
C GLU A 229 -39.26 -6.69 -5.62
N PHE A 230 -38.58 -7.65 -4.99
CA PHE A 230 -38.89 -8.12 -3.63
C PHE A 230 -38.93 -7.00 -2.58
N TRP A 231 -38.15 -5.92 -2.77
CA TRP A 231 -38.12 -4.77 -1.88
C TRP A 231 -39.44 -3.99 -1.86
N HIS A 232 -40.19 -3.97 -2.98
CA HIS A 232 -41.54 -3.40 -3.02
C HIS A 232 -42.54 -4.34 -2.36
N ALA A 233 -42.44 -5.65 -2.61
CA ALA A 233 -43.28 -6.67 -1.97
C ALA A 233 -43.11 -6.69 -0.44
N TRP A 234 -41.91 -6.41 0.06
CA TRP A 234 -41.62 -6.29 1.49
C TRP A 234 -41.86 -4.88 2.07
N GLY A 235 -42.32 -3.92 1.27
CA GLY A 235 -42.69 -2.59 1.74
C GLY A 235 -41.52 -1.76 2.27
N TRP A 236 -40.30 -1.96 1.75
CA TRP A 236 -39.09 -1.26 2.24
C TRP A 236 -39.18 0.28 2.17
N PHE A 237 -40.07 0.81 1.33
CA PHE A 237 -40.26 2.24 1.11
C PHE A 237 -41.51 2.82 1.80
N GLY A 238 -42.11 2.09 2.74
CA GLY A 238 -43.22 2.61 3.56
C GLY A 238 -44.60 2.56 2.90
N TYR A 239 -44.75 1.90 1.75
CA TYR A 239 -46.05 1.60 1.15
C TYR A 239 -46.56 0.25 1.69
N THR A 240 -47.87 0.14 1.94
CA THR A 240 -48.50 -1.13 2.31
C THR A 240 -48.38 -2.12 1.15
N ALA A 241 -47.76 -3.29 1.39
CA ALA A 241 -47.69 -4.36 0.41
C ALA A 241 -49.11 -4.66 -0.10
N ALA A 242 -49.31 -4.60 -1.42
CA ALA A 242 -50.58 -4.99 -2.02
C ALA A 242 -50.78 -6.48 -1.74
N ASN A 243 -51.81 -6.80 -0.94
CA ASN A 243 -52.21 -8.17 -0.61
C ASN A 243 -52.45 -9.02 -1.85
#